data_AF-A0A4R6BE57-F1
#
_entry.id   AF-A0A4R6BE57-F1
#
_cell.length_a   1.000
_cell.length_b   1.000
_cell.length_c   1.000
_cell.angle_alpha   90.00
_cell.angle_beta   90.00
_cell.angle_gamma   90.00
#
_symmetry.space_group_name_H-M   'P 1'
#
loop_
_entity.id
_entity.type
_entity.pdbx_description
1 polymer ?
#
loop_
_entity_poly.entity_id
_entity_poly.type
_entity_poly.pdbx_seq_one_letter_code
_entity_poly.pdbx_strand_id
1 'polypeptide(L)'
;MKHMADIKCAALVYIKDEQLLLVKVRELEKYYLPGGKIEDGEEPLAAVLREVQEELNVELEQDKVHYLGCVEGPAYPQNATVSLECFTYKGSLAQAVEHNEITGLRYFDLAHSEMIAPAVLVLIDKLNSQELIYEK
;
A
#
# COMPACT_ATOMS: atom_id res chain seq x y z
N MET A 1 -18.37 -20.29 -4.83
CA MET A 1 -18.62 -19.04 -4.07
C MET A 1 -17.26 -18.35 -3.98
N LYS A 2 -17.10 -17.13 -4.51
CA LYS A 2 -15.84 -16.40 -4.33
C LYS A 2 -15.77 -16.03 -2.85
N HIS A 3 -14.74 -16.47 -2.14
CA HIS A 3 -14.50 -16.00 -0.78
C HIS A 3 -14.23 -14.50 -0.86
N MET A 4 -15.04 -13.69 -0.19
CA MET A 4 -14.75 -12.28 0.02
C MET A 4 -13.65 -12.19 1.06
N ALA A 5 -12.63 -11.36 0.81
CA ALA A 5 -11.59 -11.09 1.80
C ALA A 5 -12.19 -10.54 3.10
N ASP A 6 -11.60 -10.91 4.24
CA ASP A 6 -12.09 -10.51 5.57
C ASP A 6 -11.91 -9.01 5.82
N ILE A 7 -10.88 -8.42 5.22
CA ILE A 7 -10.50 -7.01 5.37
C ILE A 7 -10.37 -6.38 3.98
N LYS A 8 -10.85 -5.13 3.85
CA LYS A 8 -10.64 -4.31 2.65
C LYS A 8 -9.83 -3.07 3.01
N CYS A 9 -8.76 -2.85 2.26
CA CYS A 9 -7.89 -1.68 2.41
C CYS A 9 -7.66 -1.02 1.06
N ALA A 10 -7.34 0.27 1.09
CA ALA A 10 -6.80 0.99 -0.05
C ALA A 10 -5.35 1.36 0.24
N ALA A 11 -4.48 1.25 -0.75
CA ALA A 11 -3.04 1.35 -0.55
C ALA A 11 -2.34 2.08 -1.69
N LEU A 12 -1.31 2.86 -1.34
CA LEU A 12 -0.46 3.57 -2.29
C LEU A 12 0.76 2.70 -2.67
N VAL A 13 0.90 2.43 -3.95
CA VAL A 13 2.05 1.81 -4.59
C VAL A 13 2.88 2.91 -5.24
N TYR A 14 3.83 3.43 -4.47
CA TYR A 14 4.79 4.43 -4.92
C TYR A 14 6.14 3.77 -5.19
N ILE A 15 6.52 3.70 -6.45
CA ILE A 15 7.79 3.13 -6.90
C ILE A 15 8.67 4.24 -7.43
N LYS A 16 9.91 4.30 -6.95
CA LYS A 16 10.94 5.23 -7.39
C LYS A 16 12.26 4.50 -7.47
N ASP A 17 12.98 4.68 -8.58
CA ASP A 17 14.28 4.03 -8.82
C ASP A 17 14.23 2.50 -8.63
N GLU A 18 13.15 1.87 -9.12
CA GLU A 18 12.84 0.43 -8.98
C GLU A 18 12.68 -0.07 -7.53
N GLN A 19 12.47 0.86 -6.59
CA GLN A 19 12.21 0.55 -5.18
C GLN A 19 10.80 1.01 -4.77
N LEU A 20 10.12 0.16 -4.02
CA LEU A 20 8.79 0.39 -3.46
C LEU A 20 8.90 1.08 -2.10
N LEU A 21 8.17 2.19 -1.93
CA LEU A 21 8.01 2.86 -0.65
C LEU A 21 7.09 2.04 0.26
N LEU A 22 7.58 1.68 1.45
CA LEU A 22 6.81 1.00 2.48
C LEU A 22 6.90 1.74 3.81
N VAL A 23 5.87 1.56 4.64
CA VAL A 23 5.74 2.12 5.99
C VAL A 23 5.80 1.04 7.06
N LYS A 24 6.21 1.42 8.27
CA LYS A 24 6.22 0.54 9.45
C LYS A 24 5.38 1.14 10.57
N VAL A 25 4.37 0.40 10.99
CA VAL A 25 3.57 0.70 12.18
C VAL A 25 4.36 0.32 13.43
N ARG A 26 4.34 1.19 14.46
CA ARG A 26 5.15 1.06 15.70
C ARG A 26 5.17 -0.33 16.33
N GLU A 27 4.02 -0.97 16.41
CA GLU A 27 3.82 -2.23 17.13
C GLU A 27 4.00 -3.47 16.25
N LEU A 28 4.34 -3.30 14.96
CA LEU A 28 4.37 -4.39 13.98
C LEU A 28 5.79 -4.63 13.45
N GLU A 29 6.11 -5.91 13.23
CA GLU A 29 7.46 -6.29 12.81
C GLU A 29 7.71 -5.96 11.33
N LYS A 30 6.66 -6.02 10.52
CA LYS A 30 6.70 -5.93 9.06
C LYS A 30 6.39 -4.54 8.51
N TYR A 31 6.79 -4.33 7.27
CA TYR A 31 6.52 -3.16 6.46
C TYR A 31 5.33 -3.41 5.53
N TYR A 32 4.53 -2.37 5.34
CA TYR A 32 3.27 -2.35 4.60
C TYR A 32 3.32 -1.28 3.52
N LEU A 33 2.38 -1.33 2.56
CA LEU A 33 2.13 -0.16 1.72
C LEU A 33 1.54 0.95 2.61
N PRO A 34 1.86 2.23 2.35
CA PRO A 34 1.09 3.32 2.92
C PRO A 34 -0.39 3.15 2.56
N GLY A 35 -1.28 3.30 3.53
CA GLY A 35 -2.70 3.01 3.36
C GLY A 35 -3.31 2.26 4.53
N GLY A 36 -4.62 2.08 4.48
CA GLY A 36 -5.37 1.54 5.59
C GLY A 36 -6.74 1.01 5.19
N LYS A 37 -7.56 0.71 6.19
CA LYS A 37 -8.88 0.12 5.99
C LYS A 37 -9.79 1.11 5.28
N ILE A 38 -10.61 0.59 4.38
CA ILE A 38 -11.70 1.36 3.76
C ILE A 38 -12.85 1.40 4.77
N GLU A 39 -13.28 2.61 5.14
CA GLU A 39 -14.41 2.80 6.06
C GLU A 39 -15.77 2.50 5.42
N ASP A 40 -16.80 2.32 6.24
CA ASP A 40 -18.15 2.00 5.76
C ASP A 40 -18.71 3.13 4.88
N GLY A 41 -18.92 2.84 3.60
CA GLY A 41 -19.40 3.79 2.59
C GLY A 41 -18.31 4.67 1.99
N GLU A 42 -17.05 4.44 2.33
CA GLU A 42 -15.89 5.14 1.76
C GLU A 42 -15.49 4.55 0.40
N GLU A 43 -15.24 5.42 -0.57
CA GLU A 43 -14.67 5.00 -1.85
C GLU A 43 -13.17 4.67 -1.68
N PRO A 44 -12.63 3.63 -2.33
CA PRO A 44 -11.22 3.25 -2.15
C PRO A 44 -10.23 4.38 -2.45
N LEU A 45 -10.53 5.24 -3.43
CA LEU A 45 -9.72 6.41 -3.72
C LEU A 45 -9.74 7.42 -2.56
N ALA A 46 -10.90 7.64 -1.92
CA ALA A 46 -10.98 8.53 -0.76
C ALA A 46 -10.17 7.98 0.42
N ALA A 47 -10.26 6.67 0.65
CA ALA A 47 -9.50 5.98 1.69
C ALA A 47 -7.98 6.18 1.51
N VAL A 48 -7.41 5.91 0.33
CA VAL A 48 -5.96 6.05 0.13
C VAL A 48 -5.49 7.51 0.27
N LEU A 49 -6.31 8.49 -0.16
CA LEU A 49 -5.97 9.91 0.00
C LEU A 49 -5.92 10.30 1.48
N ARG A 50 -6.92 9.88 2.27
CA ARG A 50 -6.99 10.11 3.73
C ARG A 50 -5.82 9.45 4.44
N GLU A 51 -5.61 8.16 4.20
CA GLU A 51 -4.56 7.38 4.88
C GLU A 51 -3.16 7.93 4.58
N VAL A 52 -2.85 8.28 3.33
CA VAL A 52 -1.55 8.89 3.00
C VAL A 52 -1.35 10.23 3.70
N GLN A 53 -2.42 11.03 3.84
CA GLN A 53 -2.36 12.28 4.60
C GLN A 53 -2.12 12.03 6.09
N GLU A 54 -2.78 11.04 6.69
CA GLU A 54 -2.63 10.69 8.11
C GLU A 54 -1.27 10.07 8.45
N GLU A 55 -0.77 9.18 7.59
CA GLU A 55 0.45 8.39 7.82
C GLU A 55 1.73 9.12 7.40
N LEU A 56 1.67 9.90 6.32
CA LEU A 56 2.85 10.50 5.69
C LEU A 56 2.87 12.04 5.77
N ASN A 57 1.77 12.66 6.24
CA ASN A 57 1.58 14.11 6.23
C ASN A 57 1.73 14.71 4.82
N VAL A 58 1.23 14.01 3.80
CA VAL A 58 1.26 14.43 2.39
C VAL A 58 -0.16 14.45 1.82
N GLU A 59 -0.54 15.59 1.24
CA GLU A 59 -1.75 15.68 0.41
C GLU A 59 -1.42 15.26 -1.02
N LEU A 60 -2.09 14.20 -1.52
CA LEU A 60 -1.94 13.77 -2.90
C LEU A 60 -2.85 14.57 -3.83
N GLU A 61 -2.30 14.97 -4.98
CA GLU A 61 -3.09 15.53 -6.07
C GLU A 61 -3.94 14.43 -6.71
N GLN A 62 -5.25 14.45 -6.45
CA GLN A 62 -6.18 13.36 -6.83
C GLN A 62 -6.12 13.03 -8.34
N ASP A 63 -5.90 14.00 -9.22
CA ASP A 63 -5.80 13.82 -10.67
C ASP A 63 -4.53 13.07 -11.12
N LYS A 64 -3.54 12.95 -10.22
CA LYS A 64 -2.30 12.18 -10.43
C LYS A 64 -2.32 10.81 -9.74
N VAL A 65 -3.41 10.48 -9.05
CA VAL A 65 -3.62 9.17 -8.44
C VAL A 65 -4.39 8.29 -9.42
N HIS A 66 -3.83 7.12 -9.72
CA HIS A 66 -4.40 6.19 -10.70
C HIS A 66 -4.57 4.81 -10.10
N TYR A 67 -5.71 4.18 -10.40
CA TYR A 67 -5.94 2.80 -9.98
C TYR A 67 -4.96 1.86 -10.69
N LEU A 68 -4.26 1.04 -9.91
CA LEU A 68 -3.29 0.07 -10.41
C LEU A 68 -3.91 -1.32 -10.54
N GLY A 69 -4.76 -1.71 -9.60
CA GLY A 69 -5.39 -3.02 -9.56
C GLY A 69 -5.70 -3.47 -8.13
N CYS A 70 -6.15 -4.72 -8.00
CA CYS A 70 -6.49 -5.31 -6.70
C CYS A 70 -5.59 -6.52 -6.40
N VAL A 71 -5.14 -6.62 -5.16
CA VAL A 71 -4.33 -7.74 -4.66
C VAL A 71 -5.00 -8.36 -3.45
N GLU A 72 -5.28 -9.65 -3.50
CA GLU A 72 -5.73 -10.43 -2.35
C GLU A 72 -4.57 -11.27 -1.80
N GLY A 73 -4.42 -11.27 -0.48
CA GLY A 73 -3.37 -12.06 0.18
C GLY A 73 -3.60 -12.21 1.68
N PRO A 74 -2.70 -12.92 2.37
CA PRO A 74 -2.79 -13.07 3.82
C PRO A 74 -2.62 -11.72 4.51
N ALA A 75 -3.53 -11.40 5.43
CA ALA A 75 -3.36 -10.30 6.35
C ALA A 75 -2.25 -10.63 7.36
N TYR A 76 -1.62 -9.60 7.93
CA TYR A 76 -0.67 -9.76 9.02
C TYR A 76 -0.85 -8.57 9.99
N PRO A 77 -0.89 -8.81 11.32
CA PRO A 77 -0.56 -10.07 12.03
C PRO A 77 -1.72 -11.06 12.22
N GLN A 78 -2.90 -10.74 11.69
CA GLN A 78 -4.13 -11.51 11.93
C GLN A 78 -4.23 -12.74 11.01
N ASN A 79 -4.84 -13.83 11.51
CA ASN A 79 -5.19 -14.99 10.68
C ASN A 79 -6.45 -14.71 9.85
N ALA A 80 -6.29 -13.87 8.84
CA ALA A 80 -7.35 -13.38 7.95
C ALA A 80 -6.80 -13.12 6.54
N THR A 81 -7.68 -12.78 5.63
CA THR A 81 -7.35 -12.32 4.27
C THR A 81 -7.60 -10.83 4.13
N VAL A 82 -6.79 -10.16 3.31
CA VAL A 82 -6.97 -8.75 2.96
C VAL A 82 -7.03 -8.58 1.44
N SER A 83 -7.96 -7.74 1.00
CA SER A 83 -8.05 -7.21 -0.36
C SER A 83 -7.48 -5.79 -0.36
N LEU A 84 -6.45 -5.55 -1.15
CA LEU A 84 -5.78 -4.26 -1.31
C LEU A 84 -6.20 -3.65 -2.64
N GLU A 85 -7.00 -2.57 -2.59
CA GLU A 85 -7.20 -1.69 -3.74
C GLU A 85 -5.97 -0.81 -3.90
N CYS A 86 -5.13 -1.13 -4.88
CA CYS A 86 -3.83 -0.50 -5.09
C CYS A 86 -3.97 0.70 -6.04
N PHE A 87 -3.40 1.83 -5.62
CA PHE A 87 -3.31 3.05 -6.40
C PHE A 87 -1.84 3.44 -6.58
N THR A 88 -1.50 4.08 -7.70
CA THR A 88 -0.17 4.69 -7.91
C THR A 88 -0.30 6.20 -8.02
N TYR A 89 0.81 6.92 -7.83
CA TYR A 89 0.84 8.38 -7.81
C TYR A 89 1.97 8.95 -8.67
N LYS A 90 1.63 9.82 -9.61
CA LYS A 90 2.58 10.49 -10.52
C LYS A 90 3.04 11.87 -10.02
N GLY A 91 3.16 12.02 -8.70
CA GLY A 91 3.71 13.22 -8.07
C GLY A 91 4.95 12.92 -7.23
N SER A 92 5.35 13.89 -6.40
CA SER A 92 6.51 13.75 -5.51
C SER A 92 6.06 13.44 -4.09
N LEU A 93 6.68 12.45 -3.46
CA LEU A 93 6.60 12.21 -2.02
C LEU A 93 7.85 12.69 -1.28
N ALA A 94 8.59 13.68 -1.82
CA ALA A 94 9.81 14.17 -1.20
C ALA A 94 9.61 14.80 0.20
N GLN A 95 8.38 15.20 0.52
CA GLN A 95 8.00 15.76 1.82
C GLN A 95 7.40 14.72 2.77
N ALA A 96 7.27 13.44 2.34
CA ALA A 96 6.73 12.39 3.19
C ALA A 96 7.60 12.20 4.42
N VAL A 97 6.96 12.19 5.58
CA VAL A 97 7.57 11.97 6.89
C VAL A 97 6.73 10.99 7.67
N GLU A 98 7.35 10.25 8.58
CA GLU A 98 6.62 9.39 9.51
C GLU A 98 5.64 10.23 10.34
N HIS A 99 4.37 9.85 10.35
CA HIS A 99 3.33 10.52 11.12
C HIS A 99 2.38 9.51 11.77
N ASN A 100 1.65 9.95 12.81
CA ASN A 100 0.71 9.15 13.57
C ASN A 100 1.31 7.83 14.11
N GLU A 101 0.85 6.68 13.60
CA GLU A 101 1.27 5.34 14.03
C GLU A 101 2.52 4.82 13.28
N ILE A 102 2.93 5.51 12.22
CA ILE A 102 4.10 5.16 11.43
C ILE A 102 5.38 5.60 12.15
N THR A 103 6.35 4.71 12.15
CA THR A 103 7.67 4.83 12.81
C THR A 103 8.83 4.40 11.91
N GLY A 104 8.53 4.18 10.63
CA GLY A 104 9.52 3.83 9.63
C GLY A 104 8.98 4.12 8.25
N LEU A 105 9.76 4.84 7.46
CA LEU A 105 9.52 5.07 6.04
C LEU A 105 10.75 4.60 5.26
N ARG A 106 10.58 3.60 4.38
CA ARG A 106 11.74 2.97 3.72
C ARG A 106 11.41 2.47 2.32
N TYR A 107 12.37 2.62 1.42
CA TYR A 107 12.36 2.02 0.09
C TYR A 107 12.94 0.59 0.13
N PHE A 108 12.23 -0.33 -0.51
CA PHE A 108 12.62 -1.74 -0.66
C PHE A 108 12.70 -2.09 -2.15
N ASP A 109 13.69 -2.88 -2.54
CA ASP A 109 13.71 -3.48 -3.87
C ASP A 109 12.44 -4.31 -4.09
N LEU A 110 12.03 -4.49 -5.35
CA LEU A 110 10.90 -5.36 -5.74
C LEU A 110 11.25 -6.86 -5.63
N ALA A 111 11.74 -7.25 -4.45
CA ALA A 111 12.18 -8.59 -4.11
C ALA A 111 11.58 -9.02 -2.77
N HIS A 112 11.55 -10.34 -2.56
CA HIS A 112 11.07 -10.91 -1.31
C HIS A 112 11.96 -10.55 -0.13
N SER A 113 11.33 -10.21 0.99
CA SER A 113 11.99 -9.96 2.26
C SER A 113 11.07 -10.36 3.41
N GLU A 114 11.61 -11.01 4.44
CA GLU A 114 10.85 -11.39 5.64
C GLU A 114 10.29 -10.17 6.39
N MET A 115 10.89 -8.99 6.15
CA MET A 115 10.43 -7.72 6.68
C MET A 115 9.16 -7.19 6.00
N ILE A 116 8.71 -7.78 4.88
CA ILE A 116 7.56 -7.27 4.11
C ILE A 116 6.30 -8.07 4.43
N ALA A 117 5.16 -7.38 4.57
CA ALA A 117 3.87 -8.00 4.83
C ALA A 117 3.45 -8.97 3.70
N PRO A 118 2.81 -10.12 3.99
CA PRO A 118 2.53 -11.14 2.99
C PRO A 118 1.72 -10.66 1.77
N ALA A 119 0.67 -9.84 1.98
CA ALA A 119 -0.11 -9.30 0.86
C ALA A 119 0.72 -8.37 -0.06
N VAL A 120 1.74 -7.70 0.48
CA VAL A 120 2.67 -6.86 -0.30
C VAL A 120 3.63 -7.72 -1.13
N LEU A 121 4.01 -8.91 -0.64
CA LEU A 121 4.77 -9.88 -1.44
C LEU A 121 3.96 -10.36 -2.65
N VAL A 122 2.65 -10.57 -2.50
CA VAL A 122 1.77 -10.90 -3.63
C VAL A 122 1.71 -9.76 -4.65
N LEU A 123 1.69 -8.51 -4.19
CA LEU A 123 1.80 -7.34 -5.08
C LEU A 123 3.12 -7.37 -5.84
N ILE A 124 4.25 -7.57 -5.16
CA ILE A 124 5.59 -7.65 -5.77
C ILE A 124 5.63 -8.73 -6.84
N ASP A 125 5.08 -9.92 -6.56
CA ASP A 125 4.99 -11.00 -7.55
C ASP A 125 4.22 -10.58 -8.80
N LYS A 126 3.09 -9.91 -8.63
CA LYS A 126 2.26 -9.42 -9.74
C LYS A 126 2.92 -8.31 -10.55
N LEU A 127 3.70 -7.44 -9.90
CA LEU A 127 4.50 -6.42 -10.60
C LEU A 127 5.63 -7.09 -11.41
N ASN A 128 6.30 -8.08 -10.82
CA ASN A 128 7.40 -8.80 -11.47
C ASN A 128 6.92 -9.70 -12.62
N SER A 129 5.71 -10.29 -12.51
CA SER A 129 5.08 -11.07 -13.57
C SER A 129 4.39 -10.23 -14.64
N GLN A 130 4.37 -8.89 -14.48
CA GLN A 130 3.68 -7.94 -15.35
C GLN A 130 2.15 -8.13 -15.41
N GLU A 131 1.56 -8.80 -14.41
CA GLU A 131 0.11 -8.83 -14.21
C GLU A 131 -0.43 -7.48 -13.75
N LEU A 132 0.38 -6.74 -12.98
CA LEU A 132 0.14 -5.34 -12.64
C LEU A 132 1.24 -4.50 -13.28
N ILE A 133 0.85 -3.47 -14.01
CA ILE A 133 1.77 -2.62 -14.76
C ILE A 133 1.70 -1.22 -14.17
N TYR A 134 2.84 -0.74 -13.68
CA TYR A 134 3.03 0.64 -13.28
C TYR A 134 3.83 1.38 -14.37
N GLU A 135 3.58 2.67 -14.49
CA GLU A 135 4.42 3.52 -15.34
C GLU A 135 5.73 3.81 -14.59
N LYS A 136 6.85 3.48 -15.24
CA LYS A 136 8.19 3.77 -14.73
C LYS A 136 8.52 5.26 -14.80
#